data_AF-A0A1N6QZE2-F1
#
_entry.id   AF-A0A1N6QZE2-F1
#
_cell.length_a   1.000
_cell.length_b   1.000
_cell.length_c   1.000
_cell.angle_alpha   90.00
_cell.angle_beta   90.00
_cell.angle_gamma   90.00
#
_symmetry.space_group_name_H-M   'P 1'
#
loop_
_entity.id
_entity.type
_entity.pdbx_description
1 polymer ?
#
loop_
_entity_poly.entity_id
_entity_poly.type
_entity_poly.pdbx_seq_one_letter_code
_entity_poly.pdbx_strand_id
1 'polypeptide(L)'
;MKNQSFTPKIICHILLYILLFFCICCTEKIKEDNRFVAYQVNPEKQNIRLYWKNNKGEILKSLDHLKNDVQAKQEKLVFAMNGGMFEPDNSPKGLYIENSKITEKKIRYQFKGKYFKKI
;
A
#
# COMPACT_ATOMS: atom_id res chain seq x y z
N MET A 1 43.26 -5.88 -45.36
CA MET A 1 42.15 -5.86 -44.39
C MET A 1 42.68 -5.29 -43.07
N LYS A 2 42.33 -4.05 -42.70
CA LYS A 2 42.85 -3.43 -41.47
C LYS A 2 42.01 -3.89 -40.29
N ASN A 3 42.62 -4.67 -39.39
CA ASN A 3 42.00 -5.13 -38.16
C ASN A 3 41.90 -3.93 -37.20
N GLN A 4 40.68 -3.42 -36.96
CA GLN A 4 40.46 -2.34 -36.00
C GLN A 4 40.65 -2.88 -34.58
N SER A 5 41.79 -2.60 -33.97
CA SER A 5 42.04 -2.91 -32.56
C SER A 5 41.20 -2.00 -31.67
N PHE A 6 40.18 -2.56 -31.01
CA PHE A 6 39.39 -1.84 -30.02
C PHE A 6 40.26 -1.41 -28.85
N THR A 7 40.32 -0.10 -28.57
CA THR A 7 41.09 0.42 -27.44
C THR A 7 40.33 0.18 -26.13
N PRO A 8 41.03 -0.05 -24.99
CA PRO A 8 40.39 -0.34 -23.70
C PRO A 8 39.45 0.77 -23.22
N LYS A 9 39.66 2.02 -23.68
CA LYS A 9 38.76 3.15 -23.42
C LYS A 9 37.39 2.98 -24.07
N ILE A 10 37.34 2.46 -25.30
CA ILE A 10 36.09 2.20 -26.04
C ILE A 10 35.31 1.08 -25.34
N ILE A 11 35.99 0.03 -24.89
CA ILE A 11 35.36 -1.08 -24.15
C ILE A 11 34.78 -0.58 -22.82
N CYS A 12 35.50 0.28 -22.10
CA CYS A 12 35.03 0.84 -20.84
C CYS A 12 33.79 1.74 -21.02
N HIS A 13 33.74 2.54 -22.09
CA HIS A 13 32.54 3.32 -22.40
C HIS A 13 31.36 2.42 -22.79
N ILE A 14 31.58 1.38 -23.58
CA ILE A 14 30.53 0.40 -23.92
C ILE A 14 29.98 -0.26 -22.65
N LEU A 15 30.85 -0.70 -21.73
CA LEU A 15 30.44 -1.26 -20.43
C LEU A 15 29.68 -0.26 -19.57
N LEU A 16 30.11 1.01 -19.54
CA LEU A 16 29.42 2.07 -18.80
C LEU A 16 28.02 2.35 -19.37
N TYR A 17 27.88 2.40 -20.70
CA TYR A 17 26.60 2.56 -21.36
C TYR A 17 25.68 1.35 -21.17
N ILE A 18 26.22 0.12 -21.17
CA ILE A 18 25.45 -1.10 -20.85
C ILE A 18 24.94 -1.07 -19.41
N LEU A 19 25.78 -0.66 -18.45
CA LEU A 19 25.39 -0.53 -17.03
C LEU A 19 24.28 0.52 -16.85
N LEU A 20 24.41 1.67 -17.54
CA LEU A 20 23.41 2.73 -17.52
C LEU A 20 22.07 2.26 -18.12
N PHE A 21 22.12 1.48 -19.20
CA PHE A 21 20.94 0.92 -19.86
C PHE A 21 20.19 -0.10 -18.98
N PHE A 22 20.91 -1.00 -18.31
CA PHE A 22 20.32 -1.97 -17.36
C PHE A 22 19.68 -1.29 -16.15
N CYS A 23 20.21 -0.15 -15.70
CA CYS A 23 19.64 0.59 -14.58
C CYS A 23 18.24 1.17 -14.89
N ILE A 24 18.00 1.54 -16.14
CA ILE A 24 16.73 2.14 -16.60
C ILE A 24 15.64 1.07 -16.82
N CYS A 25 16.03 -0.17 -17.15
CA CYS A 25 15.10 -1.22 -17.58
C CYS A 25 14.34 -1.92 -16.44
N CYS A 26 14.71 -1.68 -15.17
CA CYS A 26 14.19 -2.40 -14.01
C CYS A 26 12.99 -1.74 -13.29
N THR A 27 12.30 -0.80 -13.95
CA THR A 27 11.10 -0.19 -13.35
C THR A 27 9.82 -0.85 -13.87
N GLU A 28 9.31 -1.84 -13.15
CA GLU A 28 7.93 -2.30 -13.32
C GLU A 28 6.99 -1.15 -12.93
N LYS A 29 6.35 -0.55 -13.94
CA LYS A 29 5.29 0.44 -13.70
C LYS A 29 3.98 -0.30 -13.46
N ILE A 30 3.29 0.05 -12.38
CA ILE A 30 1.92 -0.39 -12.16
C ILE A 30 1.08 0.09 -13.35
N LYS A 31 0.49 -0.85 -14.08
CA LYS A 31 -0.32 -0.55 -15.27
C LYS A 31 -1.59 0.17 -14.82
N GLU A 32 -1.83 1.38 -15.33
CA GLU A 32 -3.10 2.07 -15.11
C GLU A 32 -4.24 1.32 -15.81
N ASP A 33 -5.29 1.02 -15.05
CA ASP A 33 -6.51 0.38 -15.52
C ASP A 33 -7.68 1.17 -14.95
N ASN A 34 -8.60 1.64 -15.80
CA ASN A 34 -9.71 2.49 -15.36
C ASN A 34 -10.72 1.78 -14.45
N ARG A 35 -10.59 0.46 -14.26
CA ARG A 35 -11.49 -0.34 -13.41
C ARG A 35 -11.05 -0.39 -11.95
N PHE A 36 -9.78 -0.09 -11.64
CA PHE A 36 -9.28 -0.16 -10.28
C PHE A 36 -8.17 0.86 -10.02
N VAL A 37 -8.05 1.28 -8.76
CA VAL A 37 -6.90 2.05 -8.28
C VAL A 37 -6.00 1.11 -7.51
N ALA A 38 -4.74 1.02 -7.94
CA ALA A 38 -3.70 0.27 -7.24
C ALA A 38 -2.74 1.25 -6.56
N TYR A 39 -2.36 0.93 -5.32
CA TYR A 39 -1.37 1.70 -4.58
C TYR A 39 -0.40 0.74 -3.88
N GLN A 40 0.89 0.93 -4.13
CA GLN A 40 1.97 0.14 -3.54
C GLN A 40 2.63 0.92 -2.40
N VAL A 41 2.87 0.22 -1.29
CA VAL A 41 3.40 0.81 -0.05
C VAL A 41 4.81 0.32 0.20
N ASN A 42 5.70 1.22 0.59
CA ASN A 42 6.92 0.83 1.27
C ASN A 42 6.70 0.94 2.79
N PRO A 43 6.60 -0.17 3.53
CA PRO A 43 6.33 -0.15 4.98
C PRO A 43 7.49 0.42 5.81
N GLU A 44 8.70 0.55 5.26
CA GLU A 44 9.82 1.22 5.94
C GLU A 44 9.70 2.75 5.89
N LYS A 45 8.96 3.28 4.90
CA LYS A 45 8.81 4.72 4.67
C LYS A 45 7.40 5.23 5.00
N GLN A 46 6.42 4.34 5.05
CA GLN A 46 5.01 4.68 5.14
C GLN A 46 4.30 3.84 6.19
N ASN A 47 3.33 4.45 6.87
CA ASN A 47 2.59 3.81 7.95
C ASN A 47 1.31 3.15 7.43
N ILE A 48 1.23 1.83 7.57
CA ILE A 48 0.00 1.07 7.31
C ILE A 48 -0.73 0.87 8.64
N ARG A 49 -2.01 1.23 8.72
CA ARG A 49 -2.81 1.14 9.94
C ARG A 49 -4.23 0.65 9.63
N LEU A 50 -4.79 -0.13 10.56
CA LEU A 50 -6.23 -0.44 10.60
C LEU A 50 -6.95 0.62 11.44
N TYR A 51 -8.22 0.87 11.11
CA TYR A 51 -9.06 1.83 11.80
C TYR A 51 -10.46 1.25 11.99
N TRP A 52 -10.94 1.24 13.23
CA TRP A 52 -12.31 0.85 13.55
C TRP A 52 -13.06 1.97 14.26
N LYS A 53 -12.51 2.41 15.39
CA LYS A 53 -13.07 3.46 16.24
C LYS A 53 -12.13 4.66 16.27
N ASN A 54 -12.68 5.85 16.43
CA ASN A 54 -11.88 7.03 16.71
C ASN A 54 -11.36 7.02 18.16
N ASN A 55 -10.61 8.06 18.53
CA ASN A 55 -10.07 8.22 19.89
C ASN A 55 -11.13 8.39 20.98
N LYS A 56 -12.39 8.70 20.62
CA LYS A 56 -13.54 8.79 21.53
C LYS A 56 -14.28 7.46 21.66
N GLY A 57 -13.85 6.41 20.95
CA GLY A 57 -14.52 5.11 20.93
C GLY A 57 -15.71 5.02 19.96
N GLU A 58 -15.96 6.06 19.16
CA GLU A 58 -17.04 6.09 18.18
C GLU A 58 -16.63 5.33 16.91
N ILE A 59 -17.54 4.54 16.36
CA ILE A 59 -17.26 3.72 15.16
C ILE A 59 -17.22 4.62 13.92
N LEU A 60 -16.14 4.54 13.14
CA LEU A 60 -15.95 5.40 11.95
C LEU A 60 -16.94 5.07 10.82
N LYS A 61 -17.15 3.78 10.50
CA LYS A 61 -18.10 3.26 9.49
C LYS A 61 -17.94 3.72 8.02
N SER A 62 -17.20 4.78 7.72
CA SER A 62 -16.99 5.29 6.35
C SER A 62 -15.60 5.87 6.14
N LEU A 63 -15.16 5.98 4.87
CA LEU A 63 -13.91 6.67 4.52
C LEU A 63 -13.95 8.16 4.82
N ASP A 64 -15.10 8.79 4.68
CA ASP A 64 -15.22 10.23 4.94
C ASP A 64 -15.02 10.52 6.43
N HIS A 65 -15.59 9.70 7.31
CA HIS A 65 -15.34 9.81 8.74
C HIS A 65 -13.87 9.51 9.10
N LEU A 66 -13.28 8.49 8.47
CA LEU A 66 -11.84 8.20 8.63
C LEU A 66 -10.98 9.39 8.18
N LYS A 67 -11.29 9.97 7.02
CA LYS A 67 -10.58 11.15 6.49
C LYS A 67 -10.66 12.31 7.47
N ASN A 68 -11.85 12.61 7.97
CA ASN A 68 -12.06 13.68 8.93
C ASN A 68 -11.31 13.43 10.25
N ASP A 69 -11.36 12.20 10.79
CA ASP A 69 -10.64 11.83 12.02
C ASP A 69 -9.11 11.93 11.86
N VAL A 70 -8.58 11.49 10.73
CA VAL A 70 -7.15 11.58 10.40
C VAL A 70 -6.72 13.04 10.23
N GLN A 71 -7.50 13.84 9.52
CA GLN A 71 -7.20 15.27 9.31
C GLN A 71 -7.29 16.08 10.61
N ALA A 72 -8.23 15.75 11.50
CA ALA A 72 -8.32 16.36 12.82
C ALA A 72 -7.06 16.10 13.69
N LYS A 73 -6.33 15.01 13.41
CA LYS A 73 -5.04 14.67 14.04
C LYS A 73 -3.82 15.25 13.31
N GLN A 74 -4.04 16.13 12.33
CA GLN A 74 -2.99 16.70 11.46
C GLN A 74 -2.20 15.63 10.68
N GLU A 75 -2.77 14.44 10.50
CA GLU A 75 -2.20 13.39 9.67
C GLU A 75 -2.69 13.52 8.21
N LYS A 76 -1.88 13.10 7.25
CA LYS A 76 -2.28 13.01 5.84
C LYS A 76 -2.83 11.62 5.52
N LEU A 77 -4.04 11.56 4.98
CA LEU A 77 -4.60 10.36 4.36
C LEU A 77 -4.14 10.28 2.91
N VAL A 78 -3.25 9.35 2.56
CA VAL A 78 -2.74 9.20 1.19
C VAL A 78 -3.63 8.29 0.37
N PHE A 79 -4.04 7.16 0.92
CA PHE A 79 -4.97 6.26 0.27
C PHE A 79 -5.86 5.56 1.30
N ALA A 80 -7.06 5.17 0.90
CA ALA A 80 -7.83 4.19 1.65
C ALA A 80 -8.81 3.44 0.74
N MET A 81 -8.78 2.11 0.81
CA MET A 81 -9.71 1.16 0.20
C MET A 81 -10.56 0.51 1.27
N ASN A 82 -10.92 -0.80 1.16
CA ASN A 82 -11.48 -1.85 2.04
C ASN A 82 -10.56 -2.63 2.97
N GLY A 83 -10.96 -2.83 4.24
CA GLY A 83 -10.37 -3.78 5.18
C GLY A 83 -11.10 -5.13 5.26
N GLY A 84 -11.13 -5.71 6.47
CA GLY A 84 -11.67 -7.05 6.77
C GLY A 84 -13.15 -7.07 7.14
N MET A 85 -13.71 -8.22 7.52
CA MET A 85 -15.15 -8.41 7.71
C MET A 85 -15.71 -7.76 9.00
N PHE A 86 -16.97 -7.33 9.02
CA PHE A 86 -17.66 -6.81 10.21
C PHE A 86 -19.06 -7.43 10.37
N GLU A 87 -19.51 -7.58 11.61
CA GLU A 87 -20.87 -8.02 11.99
C GLU A 87 -21.88 -6.85 11.88
N PRO A 88 -23.21 -7.09 11.96
CA PRO A 88 -24.23 -6.04 11.86
C PRO A 88 -24.11 -4.92 12.92
N ASP A 89 -23.56 -5.24 14.09
CA ASP A 89 -23.25 -4.27 15.15
C ASP A 89 -21.98 -3.44 14.86
N ASN A 90 -21.31 -3.70 13.73
CA ASN A 90 -20.03 -3.11 13.32
C ASN A 90 -18.86 -3.53 14.22
N SER A 91 -18.91 -4.70 14.86
CA SER A 91 -17.73 -5.36 15.43
C SER A 91 -16.93 -6.09 14.34
N PRO A 92 -15.58 -6.10 14.41
CA PRO A 92 -14.77 -6.86 13.46
C PRO A 92 -15.07 -8.36 13.53
N LYS A 93 -15.24 -8.98 12.37
CA LYS A 93 -15.40 -10.43 12.21
C LYS A 93 -14.10 -11.04 11.73
N GLY A 94 -13.52 -11.90 12.57
CA GLY A 94 -12.21 -12.52 12.35
C GLY A 94 -11.18 -12.07 13.38
N LEU A 95 -9.90 -12.06 12.98
CA LEU A 95 -8.80 -11.51 13.78
C LEU A 95 -8.65 -10.02 13.46
N TYR A 96 -8.80 -9.16 14.47
CA TYR A 96 -8.57 -7.72 14.35
C TYR A 96 -7.50 -7.26 15.34
N ILE A 97 -6.43 -6.66 14.80
CA ILE A 97 -5.29 -6.15 15.56
C ILE A 97 -5.05 -4.69 15.17
N GLU A 98 -5.21 -3.78 16.13
CA GLU A 98 -4.98 -2.36 15.94
C GLU A 98 -4.11 -1.83 17.09
N ASN A 99 -3.07 -1.05 16.79
CA ASN A 99 -2.13 -0.51 17.78
C ASN A 99 -1.58 -1.59 18.74
N SER A 100 -1.23 -2.76 18.18
CA SER A 100 -0.76 -3.94 18.91
C SER A 100 -1.75 -4.52 19.95
N LYS A 101 -3.02 -4.12 19.90
CA LYS A 101 -4.09 -4.68 20.74
C LYS A 101 -4.97 -5.61 19.90
N ILE A 102 -5.16 -6.83 20.41
CA ILE A 102 -6.12 -7.79 19.85
C ILE A 102 -7.48 -7.41 20.42
N THR A 103 -8.45 -7.11 19.56
CA THR A 103 -9.80 -6.75 20.02
C THR A 103 -10.83 -7.83 19.76
N GLU A 104 -10.66 -8.62 18.69
CA GLU A 104 -11.60 -9.69 18.35
C GLU A 104 -10.87 -10.91 17.81
N LYS A 105 -11.33 -12.10 18.24
CA LYS A 105 -10.90 -13.40 17.73
C LYS A 105 -12.12 -14.29 17.54
N LYS A 106 -12.90 -14.00 16.50
CA LYS A 106 -14.08 -14.81 16.16
C LYS A 106 -14.04 -15.21 14.69
N ILE A 107 -13.59 -16.43 14.42
CA ILE A 107 -13.59 -16.98 13.06
C ILE A 107 -14.91 -17.70 12.85
N ARG A 108 -15.82 -17.11 12.07
CA ARG A 108 -17.02 -17.79 11.56
C ARG A 108 -17.14 -17.51 10.07
N TYR A 109 -16.92 -18.51 9.23
CA TYR A 109 -17.02 -18.40 7.78
C TYR A 109 -18.48 -18.12 7.38
N GLN A 110 -18.81 -16.87 7.05
CA GLN A 110 -19.99 -16.50 6.27
C GLN A 110 -19.72 -15.20 5.51
N PHE A 111 -19.80 -15.25 4.18
CA PHE A 111 -19.44 -14.18 3.25
C PHE A 111 -20.57 -13.15 3.06
N LYS A 112 -20.32 -11.89 3.45
CA LYS A 112 -20.97 -10.67 2.95
C LYS A 112 -19.99 -9.50 3.18
N GLY A 113 -19.44 -8.91 2.12
CA GLY A 113 -18.35 -7.92 2.22
C GLY A 113 -18.73 -6.50 1.80
N LYS A 114 -18.39 -5.50 2.62
CA LYS A 114 -18.34 -4.05 2.33
C LYS A 114 -17.31 -3.42 3.27
N TYR A 115 -16.16 -2.87 2.83
CA TYR A 115 -15.17 -2.33 3.80
C TYR A 115 -14.41 -1.10 3.38
N PHE A 116 -13.64 -0.54 4.35
CA PHE A 116 -12.54 0.41 4.15
C PHE A 116 -11.15 0.08 4.87
N LYS A 117 -9.94 0.40 4.34
CA LYS A 117 -8.49 0.10 4.66
C LYS A 117 -7.63 1.29 4.24
N LYS A 118 -6.94 1.95 5.15
CA LYS A 118 -5.99 3.02 4.83
C LYS A 118 -4.67 2.45 4.29
N ILE A 119 -4.09 3.15 3.32
CA ILE A 119 -2.70 3.06 2.93
C ILE A 119 -2.03 4.43 3.12
#